data_AF-A0A5R8NYF3-F1
#
_entry.id   AF-A0A5R8NYF3-F1
#
_cell.length_a   1.000
_cell.length_b   1.000
_cell.length_c   1.000
_cell.angle_alpha   90.00
_cell.angle_beta   90.00
_cell.angle_gamma   90.00
#
_symmetry.space_group_name_H-M   'P 1'
#
loop_
_entity.id
_entity.type
_entity.pdbx_description
1 polymer ?
#
loop_
_entity_poly.entity_id
_entity_poly.type
_entity_poly.pdbx_seq_one_letter_code
_entity_poly.pdbx_strand_id
1 'polypeptide(L)'
;MTAGVIACLSAAAGIYTAATAPAVPDFYTPPADIPAERGAIVKTEPMPLLLMTPGTEGWPVRAQRVMFSSRTQDDVPVPVTGTFIDATQPWRGAGERPTIVIAPGTVGQGDQCALSLAFSTGMHVSTDPVSLSANQESMSAAAWNALGARVFVTDYIGLGTPGVHTYANRIEQAHAVLDAARAANTLAGSGSATPLAIWGYSQGGGAAAAAAEMQPSYAPELNLKGTWAGAPTADLMQVVGQIDGNLIGAAIGFAINGFTDRYPELRTIVDELTTPAGRALLDSVRTKCIADIIATHPFTRTADMTVDGRPLLDHLRELPAADRILREQRIGSLTPTSPVFITHGRNDDTVPYEQGRQLAQDWCAKGATVTFRTNDLPPIAPGTTFGNHFGPEIIDGFGPDNAITYLLDRLAGKPVSGCSFD
;
A
#
# COMPACT_ATOMS: atom_id res chain seq x y z
N MET A 1 -82.42 -11.81 13.00
CA MET A 1 -81.57 -12.36 11.92
C MET A 1 -80.90 -11.17 11.25
N THR A 2 -79.68 -10.87 11.67
CA THR A 2 -78.90 -9.71 11.19
C THR A 2 -77.45 -10.17 11.15
N ALA A 3 -76.88 -10.16 9.94
CA ALA A 3 -75.59 -10.72 9.60
C ALA A 3 -74.44 -9.91 10.22
N GLY A 4 -73.47 -10.61 10.79
CA GLY A 4 -72.20 -10.04 11.26
C GLY A 4 -71.23 -9.84 10.10
N VAL A 5 -70.77 -8.60 9.92
CA VAL A 5 -69.73 -8.23 8.95
C VAL A 5 -68.36 -8.57 9.55
N ILE A 6 -67.64 -9.47 8.91
CA ILE A 6 -66.22 -9.77 9.21
C ILE A 6 -65.38 -8.73 8.47
N ALA A 7 -64.69 -7.86 9.21
CA ALA A 7 -63.71 -6.94 8.67
C ALA A 7 -62.35 -7.67 8.53
N CYS A 8 -61.93 -7.92 7.28
CA CYS A 8 -60.59 -8.39 6.98
C CYS A 8 -59.58 -7.24 7.18
N LEU A 9 -58.73 -7.38 8.20
CA LEU A 9 -57.50 -6.58 8.34
C LEU A 9 -56.46 -7.11 7.34
N SER A 10 -56.34 -6.46 6.19
CA SER A 10 -55.23 -6.66 5.27
C SER A 10 -53.97 -6.03 5.84
N ALA A 11 -53.10 -6.85 6.45
CA ALA A 11 -51.74 -6.47 6.80
C ALA A 11 -50.92 -6.34 5.50
N ALA A 12 -50.58 -5.11 5.11
CA ALA A 12 -49.61 -4.87 4.06
C ALA A 12 -48.22 -5.28 4.59
N ALA A 13 -47.79 -6.48 4.25
CA ALA A 13 -46.40 -6.89 4.41
C ALA A 13 -45.56 -6.07 3.42
N GLY A 14 -44.98 -4.97 3.90
CA GLY A 14 -43.95 -4.25 3.16
C GLY A 14 -42.77 -5.18 2.95
N ILE A 15 -42.47 -5.49 1.69
CA ILE A 15 -41.22 -6.15 1.30
C ILE A 15 -40.12 -5.13 1.57
N TYR A 16 -39.49 -5.21 2.74
CA TYR A 16 -38.21 -4.57 2.97
C TYR A 16 -37.18 -5.34 2.15
N THR A 17 -36.88 -4.86 0.94
CA THR A 17 -35.61 -5.21 0.29
C THR A 17 -34.52 -4.67 1.21
N ALA A 18 -33.81 -5.55 1.92
CA ALA A 18 -32.62 -5.17 2.65
C ALA A 18 -31.67 -4.52 1.65
N ALA A 19 -31.52 -3.21 1.71
CA ALA A 19 -30.48 -2.53 0.95
C ALA A 19 -29.14 -3.09 1.45
N THR A 20 -28.38 -3.70 0.55
CA THR A 20 -26.99 -4.09 0.83
C THR A 20 -26.26 -2.84 1.29
N ALA A 21 -25.75 -2.85 2.53
CA ALA A 21 -24.93 -1.75 3.01
C ALA A 21 -23.75 -1.57 2.07
N PRO A 22 -23.36 -0.33 1.71
CA PRO A 22 -22.22 -0.11 0.85
C PRO A 22 -20.95 -0.67 1.52
N ALA A 23 -20.04 -1.20 0.71
CA ALA A 23 -18.78 -1.80 1.20
C ALA A 23 -17.94 -0.82 2.04
N VAL A 24 -18.14 0.48 1.83
CA VAL A 24 -17.49 1.57 2.55
C VAL A 24 -18.47 2.73 2.82
N PRO A 25 -18.21 3.56 3.86
CA PRO A 25 -19.01 4.76 4.14
C PRO A 25 -19.01 5.81 3.01
N ASP A 26 -19.98 6.72 3.01
CA ASP A 26 -20.12 7.84 2.03
C ASP A 26 -18.88 8.72 1.91
N PHE A 27 -18.00 8.73 2.91
CA PHE A 27 -16.71 9.39 2.83
C PHE A 27 -15.89 8.91 1.62
N TYR A 28 -15.99 7.66 1.20
CA TYR A 28 -15.17 7.16 0.10
C TYR A 28 -15.76 7.45 -1.29
N THR A 29 -17.00 7.93 -1.35
CA THR A 29 -17.60 8.44 -2.61
C THR A 29 -17.01 9.81 -2.94
N PRO A 30 -16.23 9.96 -4.03
CA PRO A 30 -15.64 11.24 -4.39
C PRO A 30 -16.69 12.20 -4.99
N PRO A 31 -16.43 13.53 -4.99
CA PRO A 31 -17.19 14.44 -5.83
C PRO A 31 -16.98 14.13 -7.32
N ALA A 32 -17.86 14.64 -8.18
CA ALA A 32 -17.77 14.42 -9.62
C ALA A 32 -16.47 14.95 -10.23
N ASP A 33 -16.01 16.10 -9.75
CA ASP A 33 -14.76 16.74 -10.18
C ASP A 33 -13.67 16.58 -9.12
N ILE A 34 -12.59 15.92 -9.51
CA ILE A 34 -11.39 15.80 -8.68
C ILE A 34 -10.46 16.99 -8.93
N PRO A 35 -9.99 17.68 -7.89
CA PRO A 35 -9.06 18.79 -8.06
C PRO A 35 -7.83 18.39 -8.89
N ALA A 36 -7.46 19.24 -9.85
CA ALA A 36 -6.27 19.03 -10.65
C ALA A 36 -4.98 19.24 -9.82
N GLU A 37 -4.99 19.93 -8.69
CA GLU A 37 -3.77 20.09 -7.91
C GLU A 37 -3.38 18.78 -7.20
N ARG A 38 -2.11 18.37 -7.34
CA ARG A 38 -1.56 17.14 -6.76
C ARG A 38 -1.46 17.29 -5.24
N GLY A 39 -2.01 16.35 -4.48
CA GLY A 39 -2.09 16.43 -3.01
C GLY A 39 -3.17 17.37 -2.48
N ALA A 40 -4.01 17.95 -3.33
CA ALA A 40 -5.09 18.83 -2.88
C ALA A 40 -6.11 18.06 -2.05
N ILE A 41 -6.50 18.64 -0.91
CA ILE A 41 -7.50 18.06 -0.02
C ILE A 41 -8.88 18.17 -0.68
N VAL A 42 -9.54 17.02 -0.84
CA VAL A 42 -10.91 16.92 -1.35
C VAL A 42 -11.89 17.04 -0.19
N LYS A 43 -11.68 16.23 0.86
CA LYS A 43 -12.47 16.27 2.10
C LYS A 43 -11.76 15.57 3.24
N THR A 44 -12.16 15.89 4.47
CA THR A 44 -11.62 15.32 5.70
C THR A 44 -12.74 14.96 6.66
N GLU A 45 -12.53 13.92 7.47
CA GLU A 45 -13.43 13.53 8.54
C GLU A 45 -12.61 13.18 9.78
N PRO A 46 -12.91 13.76 10.97
CA PRO A 46 -12.26 13.35 12.20
C PRO A 46 -12.48 11.86 12.47
N MET A 47 -11.45 11.17 12.97
CA MET A 47 -11.58 9.76 13.34
C MET A 47 -10.93 9.46 14.68
N PRO A 48 -11.51 8.55 15.50
CA PRO A 48 -10.81 8.02 16.65
C PRO A 48 -9.69 7.07 16.20
N LEU A 49 -8.71 6.85 17.07
CA LEU A 49 -7.62 5.91 16.86
C LEU A 49 -7.57 4.89 18.01
N LEU A 50 -7.44 3.60 17.69
CA LEU A 50 -7.38 2.54 18.70
C LEU A 50 -6.07 2.54 19.49
N LEU A 51 -4.93 2.73 18.80
CA LEU A 51 -3.58 2.54 19.34
C LEU A 51 -2.75 3.82 19.27
N MET A 52 -3.04 4.78 20.16
CA MET A 52 -2.24 6.01 20.29
C MET A 52 -1.93 6.28 21.76
N THR A 53 -0.78 6.90 22.03
CA THR A 53 -0.54 7.51 23.33
C THR A 53 -1.22 8.87 23.39
N PRO A 54 -1.84 9.28 24.52
CA PRO A 54 -2.35 10.64 24.66
C PRO A 54 -1.25 11.67 24.42
N GLY A 55 -1.60 12.76 23.73
CA GLY A 55 -0.69 13.89 23.56
C GLY A 55 -0.64 14.80 24.78
N THR A 56 0.12 15.90 24.69
CA THR A 56 0.21 16.89 25.78
C THR A 56 -1.10 17.64 26.03
N GLU A 57 -2.02 17.64 25.06
CA GLU A 57 -3.39 18.15 25.19
C GLU A 57 -4.38 17.08 25.69
N GLY A 58 -3.89 15.88 26.05
CA GLY A 58 -4.72 14.75 26.45
C GLY A 58 -5.27 13.95 25.27
N TRP A 59 -6.36 13.22 25.51
CA TRP A 59 -7.12 12.52 24.48
C TRP A 59 -8.24 13.40 23.92
N PRO A 60 -8.60 13.25 22.62
CA PRO A 60 -7.99 12.36 21.64
C PRO A 60 -6.84 13.00 20.85
N VAL A 61 -5.91 12.16 20.35
CA VAL A 61 -4.95 12.57 19.30
C VAL A 61 -5.74 13.06 18.09
N ARG A 62 -5.33 14.18 17.49
CA ARG A 62 -5.99 14.74 16.31
C ARG A 62 -5.69 13.89 15.08
N ALA A 63 -6.64 13.05 14.71
CA ALA A 63 -6.56 12.21 13.53
C ALA A 63 -7.75 12.44 12.60
N GLN A 64 -7.49 12.33 11.31
CA GLN A 64 -8.47 12.56 10.26
C GLN A 64 -8.33 11.47 9.20
N ARG A 65 -9.46 10.96 8.75
CA ARG A 65 -9.54 10.33 7.44
C ARG A 65 -9.54 11.44 6.39
N VAL A 66 -8.72 11.28 5.36
CA VAL A 66 -8.46 12.31 4.35
C VAL A 66 -8.72 11.70 2.98
N MET A 67 -9.41 12.44 2.11
CA MET A 67 -9.44 12.21 0.68
C MET A 67 -8.66 13.34 0.02
N PHE A 68 -7.71 12.99 -0.82
CA PHE A 68 -6.85 13.92 -1.54
C PHE A 68 -6.74 13.54 -3.01
N SER A 69 -6.38 14.51 -3.85
CA SER A 69 -6.13 14.28 -5.28
C SER A 69 -4.73 13.74 -5.50
N SER A 70 -4.61 12.70 -6.33
CA SER A 70 -3.35 12.13 -6.81
C SER A 70 -3.39 12.02 -8.34
N ARG A 71 -2.55 11.16 -8.92
CA ARG A 71 -2.42 10.92 -10.35
C ARG A 71 -2.30 9.45 -10.71
N THR A 72 -3.04 9.05 -11.73
CA THR A 72 -2.78 7.80 -12.44
C THR A 72 -1.42 7.84 -13.13
N GLN A 73 -0.96 6.70 -13.65
CA GLN A 73 0.29 6.63 -14.41
C GLN A 73 0.29 7.52 -15.67
N ASP A 74 -0.89 7.85 -16.19
CA ASP A 74 -1.09 8.71 -17.37
C ASP A 74 -1.40 10.17 -16.98
N ASP A 75 -1.08 10.57 -15.74
CA ASP A 75 -1.28 11.92 -15.18
C ASP A 75 -2.74 12.40 -15.12
N VAL A 76 -3.70 11.48 -15.01
CA VAL A 76 -5.13 11.81 -14.81
C VAL A 76 -5.42 12.01 -13.32
N PRO A 77 -6.10 13.11 -12.90
CA PRO A 77 -6.53 13.30 -11.51
C PRO A 77 -7.42 12.17 -11.00
N VAL A 78 -7.13 11.67 -9.80
CA VAL A 78 -7.84 10.54 -9.19
C VAL A 78 -7.91 10.71 -7.66
N PRO A 79 -9.03 10.35 -6.99
CA PRO A 79 -9.13 10.46 -5.55
C PRO A 79 -8.41 9.29 -4.86
N VAL A 80 -7.63 9.62 -3.84
CA VAL A 80 -6.98 8.67 -2.95
C VAL A 80 -7.37 9.00 -1.52
N THR A 81 -7.55 7.99 -0.68
CA THR A 81 -7.80 8.18 0.75
C THR A 81 -6.58 7.84 1.61
N GLY A 82 -6.65 8.18 2.88
CA GLY A 82 -5.65 7.83 3.87
C GLY A 82 -6.01 8.35 5.25
N THR A 83 -5.11 8.10 6.20
CA THR A 83 -5.22 8.56 7.57
C THR A 83 -4.09 9.53 7.88
N PHE A 84 -4.45 10.76 8.23
CA PHE A 84 -3.52 11.75 8.77
C PHE A 84 -3.63 11.77 10.30
N ILE A 85 -2.48 11.67 10.96
CA ILE A 85 -2.35 11.72 12.42
C ILE A 85 -1.44 12.91 12.74
N ASP A 86 -2.03 13.99 13.24
CA ASP A 86 -1.26 15.14 13.71
C ASP A 86 -0.55 14.79 15.03
N ALA A 87 0.62 15.40 15.24
CA ALA A 87 1.36 15.22 16.48
C ALA A 87 1.01 16.33 17.45
N THR A 88 0.36 15.99 18.55
CA THR A 88 0.11 16.95 19.63
C THR A 88 1.24 16.95 20.66
N GLN A 89 2.03 15.87 20.79
CA GLN A 89 3.23 15.84 21.64
C GLN A 89 4.47 16.52 21.01
N PRO A 90 5.43 17.00 21.83
CA PRO A 90 6.72 17.50 21.37
C PRO A 90 7.48 16.49 20.51
N TRP A 91 8.14 16.98 19.46
CA TRP A 91 9.10 16.20 18.69
C TRP A 91 10.29 15.82 19.58
N ARG A 92 10.63 14.53 19.62
CA ARG A 92 11.70 13.94 20.45
C ARG A 92 13.01 13.73 19.70
N GLY A 93 13.01 13.85 18.37
CA GLY A 93 14.24 13.87 17.58
C GLY A 93 14.87 15.26 17.55
N ALA A 94 15.99 15.38 16.83
CA ALA A 94 16.63 16.67 16.59
C ALA A 94 15.93 17.42 15.45
N GLY A 95 16.10 18.75 15.43
CA GLY A 95 15.61 19.61 14.36
C GLY A 95 14.11 19.88 14.40
N GLU A 96 13.56 20.24 13.24
CA GLU A 96 12.13 20.53 13.06
C GLU A 96 11.30 19.25 13.09
N ARG A 97 10.04 19.36 13.53
CA ARG A 97 9.10 18.23 13.53
C ARG A 97 8.88 17.74 12.10
N PRO A 98 9.10 16.44 11.83
CA PRO A 98 8.92 15.89 10.50
C PRO A 98 7.48 15.44 10.22
N THR A 99 7.23 15.22 8.93
CA THR A 99 6.13 14.39 8.43
C THR A 99 6.70 13.03 8.03
N ILE A 100 6.07 11.94 8.44
CA ILE A 100 6.38 10.58 8.03
C ILE A 100 5.24 10.08 7.15
N VAL A 101 5.54 9.70 5.92
CA VAL A 101 4.56 9.04 5.05
C VAL A 101 4.81 7.54 5.06
N ILE A 102 3.82 6.80 5.51
CA ILE A 102 3.83 5.34 5.56
C ILE A 102 3.10 4.83 4.32
N ALA A 103 3.83 4.06 3.52
CA ALA A 103 3.33 3.34 2.37
C ALA A 103 2.99 1.91 2.81
N PRO A 104 1.70 1.51 2.87
CA PRO A 104 1.34 0.20 3.39
C PRO A 104 1.84 -0.96 2.53
N GLY A 105 2.10 -2.10 3.19
CA GLY A 105 2.18 -3.41 2.55
C GLY A 105 0.86 -3.86 1.92
N THR A 106 0.81 -5.09 1.41
CA THR A 106 -0.37 -5.65 0.73
C THR A 106 -1.59 -5.71 1.66
N VAL A 107 -2.66 -5.01 1.29
CA VAL A 107 -3.94 -5.02 2.04
C VAL A 107 -5.07 -5.74 1.29
N GLY A 108 -5.05 -5.71 -0.04
CA GLY A 108 -6.13 -6.26 -0.88
C GLY A 108 -6.40 -5.43 -2.13
N GLN A 109 -7.56 -5.67 -2.75
CA GLN A 109 -8.03 -4.92 -3.92
C GLN A 109 -9.46 -4.39 -3.78
N GLY A 110 -10.24 -4.91 -2.83
CA GLY A 110 -11.59 -4.41 -2.54
C GLY A 110 -11.61 -3.10 -1.76
N ASP A 111 -12.71 -2.36 -1.86
CA ASP A 111 -12.87 -1.07 -1.19
C ASP A 111 -12.77 -1.17 0.33
N GLN A 112 -13.32 -2.24 0.90
CA GLN A 112 -13.28 -2.52 2.34
C GLN A 112 -11.87 -2.84 2.86
N CYS A 113 -10.89 -2.98 1.96
CA CYS A 113 -9.50 -3.23 2.31
C CYS A 113 -8.72 -1.94 2.59
N ALA A 114 -9.26 -0.77 2.23
CA ALA A 114 -8.64 0.53 2.50
C ALA A 114 -8.25 0.63 3.98
N LEU A 115 -6.96 0.85 4.24
CA LEU A 115 -6.40 0.75 5.58
C LEU A 115 -6.96 1.85 6.51
N SER A 116 -7.35 3.00 5.96
CA SER A 116 -8.02 4.08 6.68
C SER A 116 -9.35 3.67 7.35
N LEU A 117 -9.99 2.57 6.91
CA LEU A 117 -11.15 2.00 7.60
C LEU A 117 -10.81 1.32 8.93
N ALA A 118 -9.56 0.84 9.07
CA ALA A 118 -9.14 -0.02 10.16
C ALA A 118 -8.40 0.74 11.28
N PHE A 119 -8.11 2.03 11.14
CA PHE A 119 -7.38 2.81 12.16
C PHE A 119 -8.15 3.04 13.47
N SER A 120 -9.48 3.12 13.41
CA SER A 120 -10.32 3.34 14.60
C SER A 120 -10.48 2.11 15.49
N THR A 121 -10.36 0.92 14.91
CA THR A 121 -10.68 -0.37 15.55
C THR A 121 -9.54 -1.39 15.45
N GLY A 122 -8.43 -1.05 14.81
CA GLY A 122 -7.32 -1.97 14.51
C GLY A 122 -7.61 -2.96 13.37
N MET A 123 -8.87 -3.13 12.99
CA MET A 123 -9.31 -3.97 11.88
C MET A 123 -10.66 -3.48 11.35
N HIS A 124 -10.91 -3.67 10.06
CA HIS A 124 -12.21 -3.49 9.44
C HIS A 124 -12.82 -4.86 9.16
N VAL A 125 -14.10 -5.02 9.51
CA VAL A 125 -14.89 -6.23 9.27
C VAL A 125 -16.12 -5.84 8.47
N SER A 126 -16.31 -6.49 7.32
CA SER A 126 -17.57 -6.45 6.57
C SER A 126 -18.30 -7.78 6.73
N THR A 127 -19.63 -7.73 6.76
CA THR A 127 -20.48 -8.92 6.86
C THR A 127 -21.11 -9.32 5.53
N ASP A 128 -21.08 -8.45 4.52
CA ASP A 128 -21.63 -8.71 3.20
C ASP A 128 -20.87 -7.90 2.12
N PRO A 129 -19.92 -8.53 1.39
CA PRO A 129 -19.40 -9.88 1.62
C PRO A 129 -18.62 -9.95 2.94
N VAL A 130 -18.54 -11.15 3.54
CA VAL A 130 -17.70 -11.39 4.72
C VAL A 130 -16.25 -11.13 4.35
N SER A 131 -15.63 -10.16 5.03
CA SER A 131 -14.26 -9.73 4.75
C SER A 131 -13.59 -9.19 6.02
N LEU A 132 -12.27 -9.39 6.12
CA LEU A 132 -11.44 -8.88 7.21
C LEU A 132 -10.22 -8.15 6.65
N SER A 133 -10.00 -6.90 7.08
CA SER A 133 -8.78 -6.15 6.81
C SER A 133 -8.15 -5.70 8.13
N ALA A 134 -6.96 -6.19 8.45
CA ALA A 134 -6.25 -5.83 9.68
C ALA A 134 -5.32 -4.63 9.43
N ASN A 135 -5.20 -3.73 10.41
CA ASN A 135 -4.31 -2.59 10.31
C ASN A 135 -2.86 -2.95 10.65
N GLN A 136 -2.12 -3.39 9.64
CA GLN A 136 -0.70 -3.72 9.76
C GLN A 136 0.21 -2.50 10.03
N GLU A 137 -0.21 -1.29 9.66
CA GLU A 137 0.60 -0.07 9.84
C GLU A 137 0.33 0.67 11.16
N SER A 138 -0.59 0.18 11.98
CA SER A 138 -0.95 0.81 13.26
C SER A 138 0.25 0.95 14.20
N MET A 139 1.12 -0.07 14.24
CA MET A 139 2.34 -0.06 15.04
C MET A 139 3.36 0.96 14.52
N SER A 140 3.62 0.98 13.22
CA SER A 140 4.52 1.95 12.55
C SER A 140 4.04 3.39 12.80
N ALA A 141 2.74 3.64 12.60
CA ALA A 141 2.13 4.94 12.82
C ALA A 141 2.20 5.37 14.29
N ALA A 142 1.96 4.45 15.23
CA ALA A 142 2.07 4.71 16.66
C ALA A 142 3.50 5.00 17.09
N ALA A 143 4.50 4.26 16.58
CA ALA A 143 5.90 4.47 16.91
C ALA A 143 6.38 5.87 16.48
N TRP A 144 6.10 6.26 15.23
CA TRP A 144 6.46 7.59 14.74
C TRP A 144 5.70 8.71 15.43
N ASN A 145 4.38 8.54 15.61
CA ASN A 145 3.60 9.54 16.32
C ASN A 145 4.10 9.71 17.76
N ALA A 146 4.42 8.64 18.49
CA ALA A 146 4.97 8.67 19.86
C ALA A 146 6.30 9.43 19.98
N LEU A 147 7.09 9.50 18.90
CA LEU A 147 8.27 10.36 18.81
C LEU A 147 7.94 11.84 18.57
N GLY A 148 6.67 12.17 18.33
CA GLY A 148 6.17 13.50 18.05
C GLY A 148 6.18 13.88 16.57
N ALA A 149 6.31 12.90 15.66
CA ALA A 149 6.20 13.12 14.22
C ALA A 149 4.74 13.12 13.76
N ARG A 150 4.44 13.93 12.74
CA ARG A 150 3.17 13.80 12.01
C ARG A 150 3.23 12.57 11.14
N VAL A 151 2.14 11.84 11.03
CA VAL A 151 2.08 10.61 10.25
C VAL A 151 0.97 10.71 9.21
N PHE A 152 1.24 10.30 7.98
CA PHE A 152 0.22 10.08 6.97
C PHE A 152 0.37 8.65 6.43
N VAL A 153 -0.71 7.88 6.46
CA VAL A 153 -0.76 6.53 5.88
C VAL A 153 -1.72 6.58 4.69
N THR A 154 -1.21 6.30 3.48
CA THR A 154 -2.03 6.33 2.26
C THR A 154 -2.74 5.00 2.02
N ASP A 155 -3.94 5.02 1.45
CA ASP A 155 -4.64 3.80 1.01
C ASP A 155 -4.21 3.35 -0.39
N TYR A 156 -3.55 4.18 -1.20
CA TYR A 156 -3.34 4.03 -2.66
C TYR A 156 -4.61 4.21 -3.51
N ILE A 157 -4.39 4.35 -4.82
CA ILE A 157 -5.45 4.48 -5.83
C ILE A 157 -6.28 3.19 -5.86
N GLY A 158 -7.61 3.34 -5.93
CA GLY A 158 -8.58 2.24 -6.07
C GLY A 158 -8.79 1.40 -4.81
N LEU A 159 -8.29 1.85 -3.65
CA LEU A 159 -8.64 1.27 -2.35
C LEU A 159 -9.59 2.22 -1.63
N GLY A 160 -10.84 1.78 -1.52
CA GLY A 160 -11.94 2.54 -0.93
C GLY A 160 -12.60 3.47 -1.95
N THR A 161 -11.84 4.03 -2.89
CA THR A 161 -12.34 4.92 -3.94
C THR A 161 -12.64 4.18 -5.25
N PRO A 162 -13.53 4.71 -6.12
CA PRO A 162 -13.92 4.04 -7.35
C PRO A 162 -12.75 3.62 -8.23
N GLY A 163 -12.84 2.42 -8.80
CA GLY A 163 -11.84 1.84 -9.68
C GLY A 163 -11.26 0.56 -9.11
N VAL A 164 -10.17 0.10 -9.71
CA VAL A 164 -9.44 -1.10 -9.27
C VAL A 164 -8.15 -0.66 -8.62
N HIS A 165 -7.81 -1.20 -7.45
CA HIS A 165 -6.50 -0.97 -6.88
C HIS A 165 -5.40 -1.43 -7.84
N THR A 166 -4.54 -0.50 -8.24
CA THR A 166 -3.39 -0.72 -9.13
C THR A 166 -2.22 -1.32 -8.37
N TYR A 167 -2.47 -2.48 -7.77
CA TYR A 167 -1.52 -3.24 -7.00
C TYR A 167 -0.20 -3.42 -7.75
N ALA A 168 0.90 -3.16 -7.04
CA ALA A 168 2.28 -3.15 -7.55
C ALA A 168 2.62 -2.17 -8.70
N ASN A 169 1.72 -1.26 -9.11
CA ASN A 169 2.06 -0.20 -10.07
C ASN A 169 2.96 0.85 -9.39
N ARG A 170 4.25 0.90 -9.76
CA ARG A 170 5.24 1.75 -9.08
C ARG A 170 4.94 3.24 -9.24
N ILE A 171 4.40 3.64 -10.40
CA ILE A 171 4.19 5.04 -10.76
C ILE A 171 3.05 5.61 -9.90
N GLU A 172 1.93 4.90 -9.89
CA GLU A 172 0.75 5.30 -9.13
C GLU A 172 0.95 5.24 -7.62
N GLN A 173 1.71 4.25 -7.12
CA GLN A 173 2.06 4.19 -5.71
C GLN A 173 3.01 5.32 -5.30
N ALA A 174 4.01 5.64 -6.13
CA ALA A 174 4.89 6.78 -5.90
C ALA A 174 4.11 8.11 -5.86
N HIS A 175 3.18 8.31 -6.80
CA HIS A 175 2.31 9.49 -6.81
C HIS A 175 1.47 9.57 -5.53
N ALA A 176 0.80 8.49 -5.14
CA ALA A 176 -0.01 8.45 -3.91
C ALA A 176 0.81 8.78 -2.65
N VAL A 177 2.04 8.26 -2.53
CA VAL A 177 2.94 8.54 -1.39
C VAL A 177 3.40 10.00 -1.37
N LEU A 178 3.83 10.54 -2.51
CA LEU A 178 4.32 11.92 -2.58
C LEU A 178 3.18 12.94 -2.43
N ASP A 179 1.99 12.63 -2.95
CA ASP A 179 0.81 13.48 -2.82
C ASP A 179 0.19 13.40 -1.41
N ALA A 180 0.33 12.26 -0.72
CA ALA A 180 0.05 12.15 0.70
C ALA A 180 0.96 13.07 1.55
N ALA A 181 2.25 13.21 1.18
CA ALA A 181 3.15 14.16 1.85
C ALA A 181 2.69 15.62 1.67
N ARG A 182 2.28 15.99 0.45
CA ARG A 182 1.70 17.31 0.15
C ARG A 182 0.44 17.56 0.98
N ALA A 183 -0.48 16.60 0.97
CA ALA A 183 -1.72 16.66 1.75
C ALA A 183 -1.44 16.84 3.25
N ALA A 184 -0.53 16.04 3.82
CA ALA A 184 -0.13 16.12 5.22
C ALA A 184 0.46 17.50 5.58
N ASN A 185 1.35 18.03 4.73
CA ASN A 185 1.98 19.32 4.97
C ASN A 185 0.97 20.48 4.90
N THR A 186 -0.02 20.39 4.00
CA THR A 186 -1.15 21.33 3.90
C THR A 186 -2.04 21.28 5.13
N LEU A 187 -2.47 20.09 5.56
CA LEU A 187 -3.29 19.90 6.76
C LEU A 187 -2.59 20.42 8.03
N ALA A 188 -1.27 20.27 8.08
CA ALA A 188 -0.45 20.76 9.18
C ALA A 188 -0.11 22.25 9.11
N GLY A 189 -0.38 22.94 7.99
CA GLY A 189 0.04 24.33 7.75
C GLY A 189 1.56 24.52 7.78
N SER A 190 2.34 23.47 7.46
CA SER A 190 3.79 23.45 7.66
C SER A 190 4.61 23.76 6.40
N GLY A 191 3.99 23.64 5.22
CA GLY A 191 4.63 23.93 3.93
C GLY A 191 5.51 22.79 3.39
N SER A 192 6.02 22.95 2.17
CA SER A 192 6.79 21.90 1.46
C SER A 192 8.20 21.67 2.00
N ALA A 193 8.76 22.66 2.71
CA ALA A 193 10.08 22.59 3.33
C ALA A 193 10.13 21.71 4.60
N THR A 194 8.97 21.27 5.12
CA THR A 194 8.89 20.36 6.27
C THR A 194 9.73 19.09 6.03
N PRO A 195 10.64 18.72 6.94
CA PRO A 195 11.41 17.48 6.82
C PRO A 195 10.49 16.28 6.64
N LEU A 196 10.73 15.50 5.59
CA LEU A 196 9.93 14.34 5.22
C LEU A 196 10.78 13.07 5.30
N ALA A 197 10.19 11.98 5.79
CA ALA A 197 10.72 10.64 5.58
C ALA A 197 9.63 9.69 5.08
N ILE A 198 10.04 8.69 4.29
CA ILE A 198 9.14 7.67 3.74
C ILE A 198 9.47 6.32 4.38
N TRP A 199 8.44 5.57 4.73
CA TRP A 199 8.51 4.27 5.40
C TRP A 199 7.63 3.27 4.66
N GLY A 200 8.15 2.10 4.31
CA GLY A 200 7.33 1.03 3.77
C GLY A 200 8.04 -0.32 3.70
N TYR A 201 7.25 -1.39 3.75
CA TYR A 201 7.69 -2.77 3.69
C TYR A 201 6.90 -3.58 2.65
N SER A 202 7.51 -4.58 2.00
CA SER A 202 6.85 -5.42 0.98
C SER A 202 6.35 -4.62 -0.23
N GLN A 203 5.06 -4.67 -0.60
CA GLN A 203 4.44 -3.73 -1.55
C GLN A 203 4.77 -2.28 -1.17
N GLY A 204 4.63 -1.93 0.11
CA GLY A 204 4.95 -0.61 0.64
C GLY A 204 6.43 -0.27 0.52
N GLY A 205 7.32 -1.28 0.57
CA GLY A 205 8.75 -1.11 0.30
C GLY A 205 9.00 -0.75 -1.15
N GLY A 206 8.27 -1.38 -2.08
CA GLY A 206 8.24 -1.01 -3.50
C GLY A 206 7.72 0.42 -3.71
N ALA A 207 6.59 0.77 -3.10
CA ALA A 207 6.03 2.12 -3.13
C ALA A 207 7.00 3.18 -2.59
N ALA A 208 7.64 2.90 -1.44
CA ALA A 208 8.62 3.77 -0.82
C ALA A 208 9.86 3.98 -1.71
N ALA A 209 10.38 2.90 -2.30
CA ALA A 209 11.50 2.95 -3.22
C ALA A 209 11.16 3.73 -4.50
N ALA A 210 9.98 3.50 -5.08
CA ALA A 210 9.49 4.22 -6.25
C ALA A 210 9.30 5.72 -5.97
N ALA A 211 8.70 6.06 -4.83
CA ALA A 211 8.56 7.44 -4.38
C ALA A 211 9.92 8.13 -4.22
N ALA A 212 10.91 7.45 -3.65
CA ALA A 212 12.26 8.00 -3.48
C ALA A 212 12.93 8.34 -4.82
N GLU A 213 12.86 7.43 -5.81
CA GLU A 213 13.49 7.67 -7.12
C GLU A 213 12.70 8.63 -8.03
N MET A 214 11.39 8.80 -7.79
CA MET A 214 10.53 9.72 -8.55
C MET A 214 10.39 11.10 -7.93
N GLN A 215 10.70 11.28 -6.64
CA GLN A 215 10.62 12.57 -5.95
C GLN A 215 11.31 13.71 -6.71
N PRO A 216 12.52 13.55 -7.29
CA PRO A 216 13.20 14.64 -7.99
C PRO A 216 12.42 15.21 -9.19
N SER A 217 11.63 14.38 -9.89
CA SER A 217 10.86 14.81 -11.06
C SER A 217 9.39 15.09 -10.74
N TYR A 218 8.79 14.37 -9.79
CA TYR A 218 7.36 14.46 -9.50
C TYR A 218 7.02 15.44 -8.38
N ALA A 219 7.89 15.55 -7.37
CA ALA A 219 7.69 16.39 -6.20
C ALA A 219 9.00 17.03 -5.69
N PRO A 220 9.73 17.77 -6.55
CA PRO A 220 11.04 18.34 -6.22
C PRO A 220 10.99 19.32 -5.03
N GLU A 221 9.83 19.88 -4.74
CA GLU A 221 9.62 20.82 -3.65
C GLU A 221 9.59 20.17 -2.26
N LEU A 222 9.38 18.86 -2.17
CA LEU A 222 9.33 18.13 -0.89
C LEU A 222 10.73 17.91 -0.33
N ASN A 223 10.94 18.29 0.93
CA ASN A 223 12.21 18.11 1.64
C ASN A 223 12.39 16.67 2.15
N LEU A 224 12.53 15.71 1.24
CA LEU A 224 12.74 14.29 1.56
C LEU A 224 14.14 14.07 2.14
N LYS A 225 14.21 13.77 3.45
CA LYS A 225 15.45 13.55 4.19
C LYS A 225 15.95 12.12 4.11
N GLY A 226 15.06 11.15 3.99
CA GLY A 226 15.44 9.76 3.81
C GLY A 226 14.25 8.82 3.65
N THR A 227 14.55 7.62 3.19
CA THR A 227 13.55 6.58 2.93
C THR A 227 14.01 5.27 3.53
N TRP A 228 13.09 4.53 4.17
CA TRP A 228 13.25 3.10 4.42
C TRP A 228 12.37 2.31 3.45
N ALA A 229 12.99 1.41 2.70
CA ALA A 229 12.34 0.49 1.78
C ALA A 229 12.72 -0.94 2.17
N GLY A 230 11.89 -1.57 3.00
CA GLY A 230 12.11 -2.96 3.43
C GLY A 230 11.49 -3.96 2.46
N ALA A 231 12.23 -5.01 2.11
CA ALA A 231 11.85 -6.04 1.14
C ALA A 231 11.12 -5.48 -0.10
N PRO A 232 11.70 -4.51 -0.83
CA PRO A 232 10.99 -3.81 -1.89
C PRO A 232 10.68 -4.72 -3.07
N THR A 233 9.44 -4.67 -3.56
CA THR A 233 9.02 -5.32 -4.81
C THR A 233 9.54 -4.53 -6.02
N ALA A 234 10.85 -4.55 -6.24
CA ALA A 234 11.55 -3.76 -7.25
C ALA A 234 11.48 -4.36 -8.66
N ASP A 235 11.30 -5.68 -8.75
CA ASP A 235 11.22 -6.44 -10.00
C ASP A 235 10.06 -7.46 -9.94
N LEU A 236 8.95 -7.08 -10.55
CA LEU A 236 7.71 -7.87 -10.50
C LEU A 236 7.84 -9.23 -11.21
N MET A 237 8.75 -9.38 -12.17
CA MET A 237 8.99 -10.70 -12.80
C MET A 237 9.55 -11.69 -11.79
N GLN A 238 10.46 -11.25 -10.92
CA GLN A 238 11.00 -12.10 -9.86
C GLN A 238 9.96 -12.39 -8.79
N VAL A 239 9.16 -11.38 -8.39
CA VAL A 239 8.10 -11.56 -7.39
C VAL A 239 7.05 -12.57 -7.85
N VAL A 240 6.53 -12.46 -9.08
CA VAL A 240 5.52 -13.41 -9.60
C VAL A 240 6.04 -14.85 -9.55
N GLY A 241 7.31 -15.08 -9.91
CA GLY A 241 7.91 -16.41 -9.84
C GLY A 241 8.05 -16.96 -8.41
N GLN A 242 8.30 -16.09 -7.43
CA GLN A 242 8.46 -16.49 -6.04
C GLN A 242 7.12 -16.79 -5.36
N ILE A 243 6.09 -15.99 -5.64
CA ILE A 243 4.80 -16.13 -4.94
C ILE A 243 3.85 -17.14 -5.58
N ASP A 244 4.17 -17.64 -6.78
CA ASP A 244 3.35 -18.67 -7.43
C ASP A 244 3.31 -19.96 -6.58
N GLY A 245 2.13 -20.30 -6.06
CA GLY A 245 1.94 -21.45 -5.17
C GLY A 245 2.30 -21.24 -3.70
N ASN A 246 2.66 -20.03 -3.27
CA ASN A 246 2.83 -19.69 -1.85
C ASN A 246 1.49 -19.32 -1.19
N LEU A 247 1.48 -19.10 0.14
CA LEU A 247 0.24 -18.82 0.88
C LEU A 247 -0.60 -17.68 0.27
N ILE A 248 0.06 -16.66 -0.27
CA ILE A 248 -0.58 -15.49 -0.88
C ILE A 248 -0.61 -15.53 -2.42
N GLY A 249 -0.42 -16.68 -3.06
CA GLY A 249 -0.24 -16.79 -4.51
C GLY A 249 -1.38 -16.18 -5.33
N ALA A 250 -2.60 -16.13 -4.78
CA ALA A 250 -3.74 -15.45 -5.39
C ALA A 250 -3.56 -13.92 -5.53
N ALA A 251 -2.62 -13.30 -4.81
CA ALA A 251 -2.26 -11.89 -4.95
C ALA A 251 -1.65 -11.55 -6.33
N ILE A 252 -1.15 -12.55 -7.08
CA ILE A 252 -0.81 -12.38 -8.50
C ILE A 252 -2.03 -11.85 -9.27
N GLY A 253 -3.24 -12.29 -8.91
CA GLY A 253 -4.48 -11.81 -9.48
C GLY A 253 -4.72 -10.31 -9.25
N PHE A 254 -4.33 -9.75 -8.09
CA PHE A 254 -4.41 -8.30 -7.87
C PHE A 254 -3.57 -7.52 -8.88
N ALA A 255 -2.35 -7.98 -9.15
CA ALA A 255 -1.46 -7.38 -10.14
C ALA A 255 -2.04 -7.51 -11.56
N ILE A 256 -2.50 -8.69 -11.95
CA ILE A 256 -3.16 -8.90 -13.25
C ILE A 256 -4.33 -7.94 -13.41
N ASN A 257 -5.21 -7.84 -12.41
CA ASN A 257 -6.38 -6.98 -12.45
C ASN A 257 -6.03 -5.50 -12.58
N GLY A 258 -5.03 -5.03 -11.82
CA GLY A 258 -4.56 -3.64 -11.85
C GLY A 258 -3.88 -3.29 -13.18
N PHE A 259 -3.00 -4.15 -13.70
CA PHE A 259 -2.36 -3.91 -14.99
C PHE A 259 -3.33 -4.03 -16.15
N THR A 260 -4.28 -4.97 -16.11
CA THR A 260 -5.33 -5.08 -17.12
C THR A 260 -6.25 -3.84 -17.13
N ASP A 261 -6.39 -3.17 -15.99
CA ASP A 261 -7.14 -1.92 -15.90
C ASP A 261 -6.41 -0.75 -16.57
N ARG A 262 -5.09 -0.66 -16.40
CA ARG A 262 -4.27 0.42 -16.98
C ARG A 262 -3.75 0.17 -18.39
N TYR A 263 -3.69 -1.09 -18.80
CA TYR A 263 -3.23 -1.53 -20.11
C TYR A 263 -4.33 -2.40 -20.74
N PRO A 264 -5.39 -1.79 -21.33
CA PRO A 264 -6.52 -2.53 -21.89
C PRO A 264 -6.13 -3.57 -22.94
N GLU A 265 -4.97 -3.40 -23.60
CA GLU A 265 -4.41 -4.39 -24.52
C GLU A 265 -4.10 -5.74 -23.85
N LEU A 266 -3.93 -5.77 -22.53
CA LEU A 266 -3.74 -7.01 -21.77
C LEU A 266 -5.04 -7.80 -21.59
N ARG A 267 -6.23 -7.19 -21.73
CA ARG A 267 -7.52 -7.87 -21.51
C ARG A 267 -7.67 -9.08 -22.41
N THR A 268 -7.47 -8.88 -23.71
CA THR A 268 -7.56 -9.96 -24.69
C THR A 268 -6.55 -11.06 -24.42
N ILE A 269 -5.32 -10.70 -24.03
CA ILE A 269 -4.26 -11.67 -23.70
C ILE A 269 -4.65 -12.48 -22.46
N VAL A 270 -5.13 -11.84 -21.40
CA VAL A 270 -5.59 -12.51 -20.19
C VAL A 270 -6.75 -13.44 -20.50
N ASP A 271 -7.72 -13.00 -21.31
CA ASP A 271 -8.88 -13.81 -21.71
C ASP A 271 -8.49 -15.06 -22.50
N GLU A 272 -7.52 -14.94 -23.42
CA GLU A 272 -7.02 -16.06 -24.23
C GLU A 272 -6.19 -17.05 -23.41
N LEU A 273 -5.37 -16.55 -22.47
CA LEU A 273 -4.48 -17.38 -21.67
C LEU A 273 -5.18 -18.08 -20.51
N THR A 274 -6.29 -17.55 -20.01
CA THR A 274 -6.95 -18.07 -18.80
C THR A 274 -8.10 -19.03 -19.12
N THR A 275 -8.31 -20.00 -18.22
CA THR A 275 -9.52 -20.82 -18.22
C THR A 275 -10.72 -20.02 -17.71
N PRO A 276 -11.97 -20.48 -17.94
CA PRO A 276 -13.14 -19.88 -17.30
C PRO A 276 -13.04 -19.82 -15.77
N ALA A 277 -12.45 -20.83 -15.13
CA ALA A 277 -12.19 -20.85 -13.69
C ALA A 277 -11.13 -19.83 -13.29
N GLY A 278 -10.06 -19.67 -14.08
CA GLY A 278 -9.04 -18.64 -13.90
C GLY A 278 -9.63 -17.23 -13.96
N ARG A 279 -10.51 -16.94 -14.92
CA ARG A 279 -11.25 -15.67 -14.99
C ARG A 279 -12.15 -15.45 -13.78
N ALA A 280 -12.90 -16.47 -13.37
CA ALA A 280 -13.74 -16.39 -12.18
C ALA A 280 -12.91 -16.10 -10.90
N LEU A 281 -11.70 -16.64 -10.80
CA LEU A 281 -10.77 -16.32 -9.72
C LEU A 281 -10.30 -14.86 -9.81
N LEU A 282 -9.90 -14.38 -10.99
CA LEU A 282 -9.50 -12.98 -11.18
C LEU A 282 -10.61 -12.01 -10.79
N ASP A 283 -11.85 -12.28 -11.19
CA ASP A 283 -13.02 -11.49 -10.81
C ASP A 283 -13.30 -11.55 -9.30
N SER A 284 -13.17 -12.74 -8.71
CA SER A 284 -13.33 -12.96 -7.26
C SER A 284 -12.33 -12.15 -6.43
N VAL A 285 -11.05 -12.09 -6.84
CA VAL A 285 -10.03 -11.37 -6.07
C VAL A 285 -10.13 -9.86 -6.21
N ARG A 286 -10.83 -9.30 -7.23
CA ARG A 286 -11.03 -7.84 -7.38
C ARG A 286 -11.66 -7.18 -6.17
N THR A 287 -12.41 -7.93 -5.36
CA THR A 287 -13.15 -7.41 -4.20
C THR A 287 -12.68 -8.00 -2.87
N LYS A 288 -11.50 -8.63 -2.83
CA LYS A 288 -10.99 -9.33 -1.65
C LYS A 288 -9.83 -8.60 -0.97
N CYS A 289 -9.78 -8.73 0.36
CA CYS A 289 -8.63 -8.37 1.15
C CYS A 289 -7.61 -9.51 1.24
N ILE A 290 -6.40 -9.20 1.68
CA ILE A 290 -5.31 -10.18 1.78
C ILE A 290 -5.70 -11.38 2.67
N ALA A 291 -6.40 -11.14 3.79
CA ALA A 291 -6.89 -12.20 4.66
C ALA A 291 -7.94 -13.08 3.97
N ASP A 292 -8.79 -12.49 3.12
CA ASP A 292 -9.82 -13.21 2.39
C ASP A 292 -9.20 -14.18 1.37
N ILE A 293 -8.15 -13.75 0.65
CA ILE A 293 -7.48 -14.63 -0.30
C ILE A 293 -6.68 -15.74 0.41
N ILE A 294 -6.11 -15.47 1.58
CA ILE A 294 -5.48 -16.50 2.42
C ILE A 294 -6.52 -17.54 2.86
N ALA A 295 -7.74 -17.11 3.20
CA ALA A 295 -8.79 -18.01 3.65
C ALA A 295 -9.44 -18.81 2.49
N THR A 296 -9.58 -18.19 1.32
CA THR A 296 -10.40 -18.75 0.22
C THR A 296 -9.61 -19.28 -0.97
N HIS A 297 -8.39 -18.79 -1.18
CA HIS A 297 -7.53 -19.13 -2.32
C HIS A 297 -6.04 -19.32 -1.92
N PRO A 298 -5.72 -19.98 -0.78
CA PRO A 298 -4.33 -20.17 -0.38
C PRO A 298 -3.58 -21.08 -1.35
N PHE A 299 -2.28 -20.87 -1.53
CA PHE A 299 -1.41 -21.71 -2.36
C PHE A 299 -1.83 -21.82 -3.83
N THR A 300 -2.62 -20.85 -4.31
CA THR A 300 -3.02 -20.76 -5.71
C THR A 300 -1.79 -20.79 -6.62
N ARG A 301 -1.84 -21.66 -7.63
CA ARG A 301 -0.83 -21.71 -8.70
C ARG A 301 -1.38 -21.11 -9.97
N THR A 302 -0.57 -20.32 -10.67
CA THR A 302 -1.00 -19.70 -11.92
C THR A 302 -1.23 -20.72 -13.04
N ALA A 303 -0.53 -21.86 -12.99
CA ALA A 303 -0.75 -22.99 -13.89
C ALA A 303 -2.18 -23.56 -13.81
N ASP A 304 -2.86 -23.44 -12.67
CA ASP A 304 -4.25 -23.88 -12.53
C ASP A 304 -5.24 -22.87 -13.17
N MET A 305 -4.76 -21.67 -13.48
CA MET A 305 -5.55 -20.60 -14.10
C MET A 305 -5.43 -20.58 -15.62
N THR A 306 -4.38 -21.17 -16.20
CA THR A 306 -4.05 -21.07 -17.63
C THR A 306 -4.62 -22.21 -18.46
N VAL A 307 -4.95 -21.96 -19.73
CA VAL A 307 -5.58 -22.94 -20.64
C VAL A 307 -4.67 -24.12 -21.00
N ASP A 308 -3.35 -23.92 -20.95
CA ASP A 308 -2.34 -24.91 -21.31
C ASP A 308 -1.61 -25.51 -20.10
N GLY A 309 -1.98 -25.10 -18.88
CA GLY A 309 -1.37 -25.57 -17.64
C GLY A 309 0.06 -25.08 -17.41
N ARG A 310 0.57 -24.12 -18.20
CA ARG A 310 1.89 -23.51 -17.96
C ARG A 310 1.77 -22.37 -16.94
N PRO A 311 2.79 -22.15 -16.09
CA PRO A 311 2.81 -20.99 -15.21
C PRO A 311 2.71 -19.67 -15.98
N LEU A 312 2.04 -18.67 -15.38
CA LEU A 312 1.94 -17.32 -15.93
C LEU A 312 3.31 -16.73 -16.25
N LEU A 313 4.31 -16.99 -15.43
CA LEU A 313 5.67 -16.48 -15.65
C LEU A 313 6.26 -16.90 -17.00
N ASP A 314 5.96 -18.11 -17.47
CA ASP A 314 6.43 -18.57 -18.78
C ASP A 314 5.75 -17.81 -19.91
N HIS A 315 4.44 -17.57 -19.80
CA HIS A 315 3.70 -16.71 -20.73
C HIS A 315 4.24 -15.27 -20.72
N LEU A 316 4.49 -14.68 -19.55
CA LEU A 316 5.03 -13.30 -19.45
C LEU A 316 6.38 -13.15 -20.15
N ARG A 317 7.24 -14.18 -20.12
CA ARG A 317 8.54 -14.18 -20.83
C ARG A 317 8.40 -14.21 -22.34
N GLU A 318 7.31 -14.77 -22.85
CA GLU A 318 7.03 -14.93 -24.28
C GLU A 318 6.26 -13.74 -24.87
N LEU A 319 5.67 -12.88 -24.03
CA LEU A 319 4.82 -11.76 -24.41
C LEU A 319 5.58 -10.42 -24.45
N PRO A 320 5.83 -9.82 -25.63
CA PRO A 320 6.52 -8.53 -25.71
C PRO A 320 5.80 -7.39 -25.00
N ALA A 321 4.46 -7.42 -24.97
CA ALA A 321 3.66 -6.43 -24.25
C ALA A 321 3.90 -6.50 -22.73
N ALA A 322 4.00 -7.71 -22.17
CA ALA A 322 4.29 -7.92 -20.77
C ALA A 322 5.71 -7.44 -20.42
N ASP A 323 6.72 -7.77 -21.23
CA ASP A 323 8.09 -7.30 -21.04
C ASP A 323 8.17 -5.77 -20.97
N ARG A 324 7.51 -5.07 -21.91
CA ARG A 324 7.48 -3.60 -21.91
C ARG A 324 6.91 -3.05 -20.60
N ILE A 325 5.73 -3.53 -20.20
CA ILE A 325 5.05 -3.05 -18.99
C ILE A 325 5.89 -3.35 -17.75
N LEU A 326 6.43 -4.56 -17.63
CA LEU A 326 7.22 -4.96 -16.47
C LEU A 326 8.53 -4.17 -16.36
N ARG A 327 9.15 -3.81 -17.50
CA ARG A 327 10.28 -2.86 -17.52
C ARG A 327 9.87 -1.45 -17.10
N GLU A 328 8.70 -0.98 -17.51
CA GLU A 328 8.15 0.31 -17.04
C GLU A 328 7.89 0.30 -15.52
N GLN A 329 7.59 -0.86 -14.94
CA GLN A 329 7.38 -1.06 -13.50
C GLN A 329 8.65 -1.37 -12.70
N ARG A 330 9.81 -1.55 -13.35
CA ARG A 330 11.06 -1.82 -12.65
C ARG A 330 11.56 -0.57 -11.90
N ILE A 331 11.80 -0.73 -10.60
CA ILE A 331 12.43 0.26 -9.75
C ILE A 331 13.95 0.11 -9.87
N GLY A 332 14.70 1.21 -9.77
CA GLY A 332 16.15 1.21 -10.00
C GLY A 332 16.54 1.83 -11.35
N SER A 333 15.56 2.16 -12.19
CA SER A 333 15.76 2.82 -13.49
C SER A 333 16.00 4.33 -13.34
N LEU A 334 15.49 4.95 -12.27
CA LEU A 334 15.75 6.34 -11.91
C LEU A 334 16.82 6.41 -10.79
N THR A 335 17.00 7.58 -10.18
CA THR A 335 18.01 7.79 -9.14
C THR A 335 17.45 8.66 -8.02
N PRO A 336 17.32 8.13 -6.78
CA PRO A 336 16.92 8.96 -5.65
C PRO A 336 18.03 9.96 -5.32
N THR A 337 17.63 11.18 -4.97
CA THR A 337 18.55 12.25 -4.51
C THR A 337 18.68 12.27 -2.99
N SER A 338 17.73 11.66 -2.27
CA SER A 338 17.77 11.48 -0.82
C SER A 338 18.40 10.13 -0.44
N PRO A 339 19.02 10.01 0.75
CA PRO A 339 19.54 8.74 1.23
C PRO A 339 18.46 7.66 1.43
N VAL A 340 18.69 6.45 0.93
CA VAL A 340 17.76 5.32 1.08
C VAL A 340 18.39 4.20 1.89
N PHE A 341 17.64 3.67 2.86
CA PHE A 341 17.95 2.44 3.58
C PHE A 341 17.09 1.30 3.06
N ILE A 342 17.74 0.31 2.45
CA ILE A 342 17.09 -0.92 1.98
C ILE A 342 17.45 -2.02 2.96
N THR A 343 16.44 -2.71 3.48
CA THR A 343 16.65 -3.94 4.26
C THR A 343 15.96 -5.11 3.57
N HIS A 344 16.57 -6.30 3.60
CA HIS A 344 15.97 -7.47 2.94
C HIS A 344 16.35 -8.77 3.64
N GLY A 345 15.37 -9.63 3.92
CA GLY A 345 15.60 -10.98 4.42
C GLY A 345 16.32 -11.86 3.39
N ARG A 346 17.46 -12.47 3.77
CA ARG A 346 18.17 -13.44 2.91
C ARG A 346 17.30 -14.63 2.54
N ASN A 347 16.47 -15.06 3.49
CA ASN A 347 15.60 -16.23 3.37
C ASN A 347 14.14 -15.85 3.07
N ASP A 348 13.89 -14.62 2.62
CA ASP A 348 12.55 -14.13 2.27
C ASP A 348 11.90 -15.06 1.23
N ASP A 349 10.73 -15.60 1.58
CA ASP A 349 10.01 -16.59 0.79
C ASP A 349 8.93 -15.97 -0.11
N THR A 350 8.82 -14.64 -0.10
CA THR A 350 7.74 -13.88 -0.74
C THR A 350 8.32 -12.85 -1.71
N VAL A 351 9.28 -12.04 -1.28
CA VAL A 351 10.00 -11.09 -2.16
C VAL A 351 11.45 -11.55 -2.30
N PRO A 352 11.89 -12.01 -3.49
CA PRO A 352 13.26 -12.48 -3.70
C PRO A 352 14.34 -11.49 -3.24
N TYR A 353 15.21 -11.92 -2.34
CA TYR A 353 16.31 -11.14 -1.78
C TYR A 353 17.18 -10.44 -2.84
N GLU A 354 17.53 -11.14 -3.91
CA GLU A 354 18.44 -10.63 -4.93
C GLU A 354 17.88 -9.38 -5.63
N GLN A 355 16.56 -9.22 -5.75
CA GLN A 355 16.00 -8.03 -6.39
C GLN A 355 16.22 -6.76 -5.57
N GLY A 356 16.14 -6.85 -4.22
CA GLY A 356 16.39 -5.72 -3.34
C GLY A 356 17.87 -5.33 -3.34
N ARG A 357 18.76 -6.35 -3.38
CA ARG A 357 20.19 -6.12 -3.51
C ARG A 357 20.57 -5.53 -4.87
N GLN A 358 19.95 -6.00 -5.94
CA GLN A 358 20.14 -5.46 -7.29
C GLN A 358 19.64 -4.01 -7.38
N LEU A 359 18.50 -3.67 -6.76
CA LEU A 359 18.03 -2.28 -6.67
C LEU A 359 19.08 -1.37 -6.03
N ALA A 360 19.65 -1.80 -4.89
CA ALA A 360 20.69 -1.05 -4.21
C ALA A 360 21.94 -0.86 -5.09
N GLN A 361 22.34 -1.89 -5.83
CA GLN A 361 23.46 -1.82 -6.78
C GLN A 361 23.18 -0.89 -7.96
N ASP A 362 21.98 -0.95 -8.54
CA ASP A 362 21.56 -0.12 -9.68
C ASP A 362 21.57 1.36 -9.32
N TRP A 363 21.04 1.72 -8.15
CA TRP A 363 21.09 3.09 -7.64
C TRP A 363 22.52 3.52 -7.28
N CYS A 364 23.30 2.62 -6.69
CA CYS A 364 24.69 2.91 -6.36
C CYS A 364 25.53 3.24 -7.62
N ALA A 365 25.33 2.47 -8.70
CA ALA A 365 26.00 2.70 -9.98
C ALA A 365 25.64 4.06 -10.62
N LYS A 366 24.54 4.69 -10.17
CA LYS A 366 24.09 6.03 -10.60
C LYS A 366 24.49 7.14 -9.62
N GLY A 367 25.25 6.82 -8.57
CA GLY A 367 25.74 7.80 -7.59
C GLY A 367 24.75 8.14 -6.48
N ALA A 368 23.70 7.34 -6.29
CA ALA A 368 22.81 7.50 -5.13
C ALA A 368 23.53 7.21 -3.81
N THR A 369 22.92 7.65 -2.70
CA THR A 369 23.36 7.27 -1.36
C THR A 369 22.46 6.17 -0.83
N VAL A 370 23.00 4.96 -0.71
CA VAL A 370 22.24 3.75 -0.35
C VAL A 370 22.93 2.99 0.76
N THR A 371 22.19 2.66 1.81
CA THR A 371 22.60 1.62 2.77
C THR A 371 21.77 0.38 2.48
N PHE A 372 22.39 -0.74 2.15
CA PHE A 372 21.74 -2.03 2.02
C PHE A 372 22.13 -2.89 3.23
N ARG A 373 21.13 -3.48 3.89
CA ARG A 373 21.34 -4.42 4.98
C ARG A 373 20.59 -5.73 4.76
N THR A 374 21.30 -6.81 4.91
CA THR A 374 20.78 -8.17 4.89
C THR A 374 20.26 -8.55 6.26
N ASN A 375 19.06 -9.11 6.29
CA ASN A 375 18.52 -9.76 7.48
C ASN A 375 18.71 -11.27 7.37
N ASP A 376 19.56 -11.83 8.23
CA ASP A 376 19.94 -13.25 8.21
C ASP A 376 19.01 -14.15 9.06
N LEU A 377 17.77 -13.73 9.33
CA LEU A 377 16.79 -14.56 10.02
C LEU A 377 16.71 -15.96 9.36
N PRO A 378 16.99 -17.06 10.10
CA PRO A 378 16.96 -18.40 9.53
C PRO A 378 15.60 -18.77 8.92
N PRO A 379 15.55 -19.74 7.98
CA PRO A 379 14.27 -20.21 7.44
C PRO A 379 13.31 -20.71 8.54
N ILE A 380 12.10 -20.15 8.60
CA ILE A 380 11.02 -20.48 9.53
C ILE A 380 9.73 -20.65 8.72
N ALA A 381 9.27 -21.90 8.59
CA ALA A 381 8.09 -22.28 7.82
C ALA A 381 8.03 -21.66 6.40
N PRO A 382 8.99 -21.98 5.50
CA PRO A 382 9.04 -21.41 4.16
C PRO A 382 7.74 -21.63 3.35
N GLY A 383 7.36 -20.63 2.57
CA GLY A 383 6.15 -20.61 1.74
C GLY A 383 4.90 -20.11 2.49
N THR A 384 5.02 -19.81 3.78
CA THR A 384 3.91 -19.28 4.60
C THR A 384 3.89 -17.75 4.65
N THR A 385 4.91 -17.07 4.13
CA THR A 385 5.08 -15.60 4.17
C THR A 385 5.29 -15.04 5.59
N PHE A 386 4.73 -15.60 6.65
CA PHE A 386 4.83 -15.00 7.98
C PHE A 386 6.26 -14.94 8.54
N GLY A 387 6.94 -16.08 8.63
CA GLY A 387 8.24 -16.16 9.32
C GLY A 387 9.33 -15.35 8.63
N ASN A 388 9.60 -15.66 7.37
CA ASN A 388 10.76 -15.10 6.67
C ASN A 388 10.50 -13.81 5.89
N HIS A 389 9.24 -13.43 5.65
CA HIS A 389 8.94 -12.13 5.04
C HIS A 389 8.62 -11.08 6.11
N PHE A 390 7.73 -11.35 7.08
CA PHE A 390 7.36 -10.36 8.10
C PHE A 390 8.24 -10.40 9.36
N GLY A 391 8.94 -11.50 9.65
CA GLY A 391 9.94 -11.52 10.72
C GLY A 391 11.02 -10.44 10.55
N PRO A 392 11.65 -10.32 9.35
CA PRO A 392 12.59 -9.25 9.07
C PRO A 392 11.98 -7.84 9.17
N GLU A 393 10.72 -7.62 8.82
CA GLU A 393 10.05 -6.32 9.02
C GLU A 393 10.12 -5.87 10.47
N ILE A 394 9.77 -6.76 11.40
CA ILE A 394 9.78 -6.45 12.83
C ILE A 394 11.19 -6.18 13.33
N ILE A 395 12.16 -7.01 12.93
CA ILE A 395 13.56 -6.88 13.34
C ILE A 395 14.16 -5.58 12.78
N ASP A 396 13.96 -5.33 11.48
CA ASP A 396 14.57 -4.20 10.78
C ASP A 396 13.89 -2.88 11.07
N GLY A 397 12.58 -2.89 11.28
CA GLY A 397 11.78 -1.71 11.60
C GLY A 397 11.90 -1.29 13.06
N PHE A 398 11.98 -2.24 14.00
CA PHE A 398 11.82 -1.95 15.44
C PHE A 398 12.89 -2.54 16.35
N GLY A 399 13.77 -3.42 15.87
CA GLY A 399 14.87 -4.00 16.65
C GLY A 399 15.99 -3.00 16.99
N PRO A 400 17.13 -3.47 17.50
CA PRO A 400 18.33 -2.65 17.61
C PRO A 400 18.83 -2.17 16.24
N ASP A 401 19.40 -0.96 16.17
CA ASP A 401 19.93 -0.36 14.93
C ASP A 401 18.92 -0.35 13.77
N ASN A 402 17.64 -0.10 14.07
CA ASN A 402 16.53 -0.24 13.14
C ASN A 402 16.37 0.94 12.14
N ALA A 403 15.37 0.82 11.27
CA ALA A 403 14.97 1.83 10.30
C ALA A 403 14.54 3.16 10.93
N ILE A 404 13.91 3.15 12.10
CA ILE A 404 13.57 4.39 12.83
C ILE A 404 14.85 5.14 13.19
N THR A 405 15.84 4.47 13.76
CA THR A 405 17.12 5.07 14.12
C THR A 405 17.85 5.63 12.89
N TYR A 406 17.89 4.87 11.79
CA TYR A 406 18.46 5.38 10.53
C TYR A 406 17.75 6.66 10.06
N LEU A 407 16.42 6.68 10.05
CA LEU A 407 15.65 7.82 9.58
C LEU A 407 15.74 9.01 10.54
N LEU A 408 15.83 8.79 11.85
CA LEU A 408 16.11 9.85 12.83
C LEU A 408 17.44 10.56 12.54
N ASP A 409 18.47 9.83 12.14
CA ASP A 409 19.76 10.42 11.75
C ASP A 409 19.63 11.26 10.48
N ARG A 410 18.85 10.81 9.50
CA ARG A 410 18.57 11.58 8.28
C ARG A 410 17.78 12.86 8.57
N LEU A 411 16.74 12.76 9.39
CA LEU A 411 15.92 13.89 9.83
C LEU A 411 16.73 14.91 10.64
N ALA A 412 17.71 14.45 11.43
CA ALA A 412 18.65 15.29 12.15
C ALA A 412 19.74 15.94 11.25
N GLY A 413 19.76 15.62 9.95
CA GLY A 413 20.76 16.13 9.02
C GLY A 413 22.15 15.53 9.22
N LYS A 414 22.27 14.36 9.86
CA LYS A 414 23.56 13.68 9.98
C LYS A 414 24.05 13.25 8.59
N PRO A 415 25.27 13.67 8.18
CA PRO A 415 25.80 13.34 6.87
C PRO A 415 25.86 11.83 6.62
N VAL A 416 25.48 11.42 5.41
CA VAL A 416 25.71 10.09 4.85
C VAL A 416 25.93 10.27 3.36
N SER A 417 26.84 9.50 2.78
CA SER A 417 27.17 9.61 1.35
C SER A 417 27.69 8.29 0.82
N GLY A 418 27.43 8.03 -0.46
CA GLY A 418 27.87 6.82 -1.13
C GLY A 418 27.07 5.60 -0.70
N CYS A 419 27.61 4.43 -1.01
CA CYS A 419 26.91 3.17 -0.80
C CYS A 419 27.59 2.31 0.25
N SER A 420 26.79 1.65 1.09
CA SER A 420 27.23 0.62 2.02
C SER A 420 26.41 -0.64 1.82
N PHE A 421 27.08 -1.79 1.79
CA PHE A 421 26.50 -3.12 1.74
C PHE A 421 27.15 -3.93 2.86
N ASP A 422 26.38 -4.73 3.56
CA ASP A 422 26.89 -5.67 4.56
C ASP A 422 27.38 -7.01 3.98
#